data_AF-A0A2V0P3T2-F1
#
_entry.id   AF-A0A2V0P3T2-F1
#
_cell.length_a   1.000
_cell.length_b   1.000
_cell.length_c   1.000
_cell.angle_alpha   90.00
_cell.angle_beta   90.00
_cell.angle_gamma   90.00
#
_symmetry.space_group_name_H-M   'P 1'
#
loop_
_entity.id
_entity.type
_entity.pdbx_description
1 polymer ?
#
loop_
_entity_poly.entity_id
_entity_poly.type
_entity_poly.pdbx_seq_one_letter_code
_entity_poly.pdbx_strand_id
1 'polypeptide(L)'
;MAAASPARAPAERVALALALVLAAARLAAGAVSYDDALWNAYTKYEAGRVHADLLFRSPNGALGPPLFPLEGGWDAEAQCNGPSRPFPSAAAKNAPGACEYTPTGGDMYSFWQKVPGDRLRRSNCYCYAVDHRDGDGWCFPGMGGGMGDLSPATLSCEDLTARVVADGAVKVDRAAAVGGAVPAEGHYIAMFYRPQSSCDFSHCGPDFHFARRDSNGRWSHKTGDSPVSDKDADGKAITDPQAAKFNGGYSSFCGYFLVKPQSARIGVQAAPDRVSMGVQRWRDAGLEVRAKTLPYDPATDFVDEAARAQQRVQLQRLQGPPQGTVQLLRQAAPAPTNGGRKLLRGA
;
A
#
# COMPACT_ATOMS: atom_id res chain seq x y z
N MET A 1 40.64 21.12 -65.49
CA MET A 1 40.56 21.90 -64.24
C MET A 1 39.37 21.36 -63.44
N ALA A 2 39.62 20.52 -62.45
CA ALA A 2 38.57 19.94 -61.60
C ALA A 2 38.38 20.85 -60.38
N ALA A 3 37.19 21.40 -60.21
CA ALA A 3 36.83 22.22 -59.05
C ALA A 3 36.53 21.30 -57.85
N ALA A 4 37.28 21.48 -56.76
CA ALA A 4 37.08 20.76 -55.51
C ALA A 4 35.87 21.33 -54.75
N SER A 5 34.98 20.44 -54.28
CA SER A 5 33.85 20.78 -53.41
C SER A 5 34.34 21.35 -52.07
N PRO A 6 33.67 22.38 -51.52
CA PRO A 6 34.05 22.95 -50.23
C PRO A 6 33.70 21.99 -49.10
N ALA A 7 34.67 21.76 -48.21
CA ALA A 7 34.50 20.98 -47.00
C ALA A 7 33.44 21.62 -46.09
N ARG A 8 32.42 20.84 -45.70
CA ARG A 8 31.42 21.24 -44.69
C ARG A 8 32.11 21.59 -43.36
N ALA A 9 31.71 22.72 -42.79
CA ALA A 9 32.30 23.32 -41.59
C ALA A 9 32.20 22.41 -40.34
N PRO A 10 33.15 22.51 -39.39
CA PRO A 10 33.22 21.68 -38.19
C PRO A 10 32.00 21.81 -37.25
N ALA A 11 31.22 22.89 -37.34
CA ALA A 11 30.05 23.13 -36.49
C ALA A 11 28.89 22.16 -36.77
N GLU A 12 28.67 21.72 -38.02
CA GLU A 12 27.61 20.76 -38.35
C GLU A 12 27.92 19.36 -37.80
N ARG A 13 29.20 18.99 -37.72
CA ARG A 13 29.64 17.71 -37.14
C ARG A 13 29.46 17.68 -35.62
N VAL A 14 29.69 18.80 -34.94
CA VAL A 14 29.47 18.94 -33.50
C VAL A 14 27.97 18.92 -33.17
N ALA A 15 27.14 19.61 -33.96
CA ALA A 15 25.68 19.60 -33.77
C ALA A 15 25.06 18.21 -33.99
N LEU A 16 25.52 17.47 -35.01
CA LEU A 16 25.06 16.10 -35.28
C LEU A 16 25.52 15.12 -34.18
N ALA A 17 26.76 15.27 -33.69
CA ALA A 17 27.28 14.47 -32.58
C ALA A 17 26.53 14.76 -31.26
N LEU A 18 26.20 16.02 -30.97
CA LEU A 18 25.44 16.40 -29.78
C LEU A 18 23.98 15.91 -29.87
N ALA A 19 23.37 15.95 -31.06
CA ALA A 19 22.04 15.39 -31.30
C ALA A 19 22.01 13.86 -31.17
N LEU A 20 23.07 13.16 -31.61
CA LEU A 20 23.24 11.71 -31.41
C LEU A 20 23.47 11.35 -29.94
N VAL A 21 24.21 12.16 -29.19
CA VAL A 21 24.41 11.94 -27.74
C VAL A 21 23.12 12.23 -26.94
N LEU A 22 22.35 13.26 -27.31
CA LEU A 22 21.04 13.53 -26.71
C LEU A 22 19.97 12.50 -27.12
N ALA A 23 20.05 11.92 -28.32
CA ALA A 23 19.19 10.81 -28.75
C ALA A 23 19.57 9.49 -28.04
N ALA A 24 20.87 9.21 -27.86
CA ALA A 24 21.35 8.06 -27.11
C ALA A 24 21.03 8.17 -25.60
N ALA A 25 21.08 9.37 -25.02
CA ALA A 25 20.67 9.62 -23.64
C ALA A 25 19.15 9.51 -23.43
N ARG A 26 18.34 9.66 -24.49
CA ARG A 26 16.88 9.43 -24.45
C ARG A 26 16.47 7.97 -24.68
N LEU A 27 17.39 7.09 -25.09
CA LEU A 27 17.11 5.69 -25.43
C LEU A 27 17.56 4.67 -24.37
N ALA A 28 18.11 5.11 -23.24
CA ALA A 28 18.37 4.23 -22.11
C ALA A 28 17.14 4.06 -21.20
N ALA A 29 15.97 3.79 -21.79
CA ALA A 29 14.81 3.27 -21.05
C ALA A 29 15.03 1.77 -20.81
N GLY A 30 16.11 1.43 -20.10
CA GLY A 30 16.47 0.05 -19.80
C GLY A 30 15.40 -0.63 -18.95
N ALA A 31 15.44 -1.97 -18.92
CA ALA A 31 14.58 -2.80 -18.09
C ALA A 31 14.53 -2.26 -16.65
N VAL A 32 13.32 -2.05 -16.14
CA VAL A 32 13.10 -1.46 -14.82
C VAL A 32 13.62 -2.41 -13.75
N SER A 33 14.52 -1.93 -12.90
CA SER A 33 14.97 -2.64 -11.72
C SER A 33 14.13 -2.25 -10.50
N TYR A 34 13.80 -3.24 -9.68
CA TYR A 34 13.25 -3.04 -8.35
C TYR A 34 14.23 -2.24 -7.47
N ASP A 35 13.73 -1.15 -6.88
CA ASP A 35 14.43 -0.32 -5.91
C ASP A 35 13.78 -0.50 -4.53
N ASP A 36 14.39 -1.32 -3.70
CA ASP A 36 13.87 -1.66 -2.38
C ASP A 36 13.84 -0.46 -1.43
N ALA A 37 14.86 0.40 -1.49
CA ALA A 37 14.91 1.59 -0.66
C ALA A 37 13.80 2.59 -1.03
N LEU A 38 13.40 2.63 -2.30
CA LEU A 38 12.28 3.47 -2.74
C LEU A 38 10.93 2.90 -2.26
N TRP A 39 10.68 1.62 -2.53
CA TRP A 39 9.34 1.03 -2.36
C TRP A 39 9.03 0.57 -0.94
N ASN A 40 10.06 0.25 -0.14
CA ASN A 40 9.92 -0.35 1.18
C ASN A 40 10.47 0.51 2.33
N ALA A 41 10.87 1.75 2.08
CA ALA A 41 11.37 2.62 3.15
C ALA A 41 10.33 2.86 4.26
N TYR A 42 10.85 3.04 5.46
CA TYR A 42 10.11 3.48 6.64
C TYR A 42 10.57 4.88 7.05
N THR A 43 9.81 5.53 7.91
CA THR A 43 10.21 6.81 8.51
C THR A 43 10.04 6.74 10.02
N LYS A 44 11.10 7.13 10.73
CA LYS A 44 11.07 7.39 12.16
C LYS A 44 10.67 8.84 12.37
N TYR A 45 9.52 9.07 12.98
CA TYR A 45 9.11 10.38 13.46
C TYR A 45 9.42 10.50 14.93
N GLU A 46 9.98 11.64 15.33
CA GLU A 46 10.39 11.92 16.70
C GLU A 46 9.80 13.26 17.13
N ALA A 47 9.28 13.30 18.36
CA ALA A 47 8.86 14.52 19.04
C ALA A 47 9.67 14.67 20.33
N GLY A 48 10.39 15.77 20.44
CA GLY A 48 11.10 16.15 21.66
C GLY A 48 10.23 17.01 22.57
N ARG A 49 10.51 16.97 23.88
CA ARG A 49 9.89 17.86 24.87
C ARG A 49 8.36 17.82 24.84
N VAL A 50 7.79 16.63 24.84
CA VAL A 50 6.34 16.41 24.90
C VAL A 50 5.89 16.45 26.36
N HIS A 51 5.02 17.38 26.73
CA HIS A 51 4.44 17.41 28.08
C HIS A 51 3.50 16.21 28.30
N ALA A 52 3.44 15.69 29.53
CA ALA A 52 2.61 14.55 29.90
C ALA A 52 1.14 14.70 29.43
N ASP A 53 0.55 15.89 29.61
CA ASP A 53 -0.84 16.19 29.21
C ASP A 53 -1.11 16.08 27.69
N LEU A 54 -0.07 16.24 26.87
CA LEU A 54 -0.18 16.08 25.41
C LEU A 54 -0.05 14.60 25.00
N LEU A 55 0.73 13.84 25.76
CA LEU A 55 1.07 12.45 25.46
C LEU A 55 0.05 11.46 26.02
N PHE A 56 -0.36 11.65 27.28
CA PHE A 56 -1.28 10.81 28.03
C PHE A 56 -2.53 11.62 28.35
N ARG A 57 -3.49 11.61 27.43
CA ARG A 57 -4.72 12.34 27.67
C ARG A 57 -5.61 11.62 28.67
N SER A 58 -6.20 12.41 29.56
CA SER A 58 -7.34 11.96 30.37
C SER A 58 -8.59 11.81 29.47
N PRO A 59 -9.42 10.77 29.66
CA PRO A 59 -10.64 10.53 28.88
C PRO A 59 -11.64 11.69 28.82
N ASN A 60 -11.51 12.69 29.70
CA ASN A 60 -12.46 13.80 29.88
C ASN A 60 -11.90 15.19 29.49
N GLY A 61 -10.72 15.27 28.86
CA GLY A 61 -10.04 16.54 28.57
C GLY A 61 -10.60 17.33 27.37
N ALA A 62 -10.82 18.63 27.55
CA ALA A 62 -11.36 19.58 26.56
C ALA A 62 -10.41 19.96 25.39
N LEU A 63 -9.25 19.32 25.28
CA LEU A 63 -8.25 19.62 24.24
C LEU A 63 -8.49 18.68 23.06
N GLY A 64 -9.09 19.12 21.95
CA GLY A 64 -9.04 18.53 20.58
C GLY A 64 -9.01 16.99 20.38
N PRO A 65 -8.59 16.47 19.20
CA PRO A 65 -8.30 15.05 18.98
C PRO A 65 -6.89 14.65 19.48
N PRO A 66 -6.62 13.38 19.84
CA PRO A 66 -5.34 12.98 20.42
C PRO A 66 -4.16 13.19 19.45
N LEU A 67 -3.00 13.58 20.00
CA LEU A 67 -1.81 13.87 19.19
C LEU A 67 -0.99 12.61 18.87
N PHE A 68 -1.04 11.59 19.73
CA PHE A 68 -0.20 10.40 19.64
C PHE A 68 -1.03 9.11 19.66
N PRO A 69 -0.62 8.07 18.90
CA PRO A 69 0.35 8.10 17.80
C PRO A 69 -0.17 8.91 16.59
N LEU A 70 0.69 9.17 15.58
CA LEU A 70 0.34 10.01 14.41
C LEU A 70 -0.93 9.55 13.68
N GLU A 71 -1.16 8.23 13.62
CA GLU A 71 -2.29 7.61 12.94
C GLU A 71 -3.34 7.17 13.95
N GLY A 72 -4.49 7.85 13.98
CA GLY A 72 -5.65 7.42 14.75
C GLY A 72 -5.48 7.53 16.26
N GLY A 73 -4.78 8.56 16.76
CA GLY A 73 -4.54 8.76 18.19
C GLY A 73 -5.77 8.52 19.07
N TRP A 74 -5.61 7.62 20.04
CA TRP A 74 -6.57 7.37 21.12
C TRP A 74 -5.88 7.33 22.48
N ASP A 75 -4.66 6.75 22.58
CA ASP A 75 -3.86 6.73 23.81
C ASP A 75 -2.43 6.19 23.55
N ALA A 76 -1.38 7.01 23.80
CA ALA A 76 0.01 6.57 23.70
C ALA A 76 0.41 5.59 24.82
N GLU A 77 -0.19 5.72 26.02
CA GLU A 77 0.06 4.80 27.13
C GLU A 77 -0.44 3.40 26.80
N ALA A 78 -1.58 3.27 26.12
CA ALA A 78 -2.10 1.98 25.70
C ALA A 78 -1.33 1.38 24.50
N GLN A 79 -0.93 2.21 23.52
CA GLN A 79 -0.46 1.74 22.21
C GLN A 79 1.06 1.70 22.05
N CYS A 80 1.81 2.46 22.86
CA CYS A 80 3.25 2.58 22.73
C CYS A 80 3.99 2.04 23.96
N ASN A 81 5.26 1.74 23.74
CA ASN A 81 6.13 1.25 24.79
C ASN A 81 6.69 2.40 25.62
N GLY A 82 6.90 2.14 26.90
CA GLY A 82 7.36 3.13 27.85
C GLY A 82 8.04 2.48 29.06
N PRO A 83 8.37 3.25 30.12
CA PRO A 83 9.10 2.73 31.27
C PRO A 83 8.44 1.51 31.94
N SER A 84 7.11 1.47 31.98
CA SER A 84 6.33 0.37 32.56
C SER A 84 6.13 -0.82 31.61
N ARG A 85 6.34 -0.62 30.31
CA ARG A 85 6.10 -1.60 29.24
C ARG A 85 7.20 -1.49 28.18
N PRO A 86 8.43 -1.96 28.45
CA PRO A 86 9.50 -1.91 27.47
C PRO A 86 9.23 -2.87 26.30
N PHE A 87 9.96 -2.69 25.20
CA PHE A 87 9.90 -3.64 24.09
C PHE A 87 10.31 -5.05 24.55
N PRO A 88 9.60 -6.12 24.10
CA PRO A 88 9.95 -7.49 24.46
C PRO A 88 11.22 -7.99 23.76
N SER A 89 11.68 -7.31 22.70
CA SER A 89 12.90 -7.64 21.97
C SER A 89 13.39 -6.47 21.10
N ALA A 90 14.64 -6.55 20.62
CA ALA A 90 15.16 -5.60 19.64
C ALA A 90 14.39 -5.66 18.30
N ALA A 91 13.95 -6.86 17.89
CA ALA A 91 13.12 -7.02 16.69
C ALA A 91 11.78 -6.28 16.83
N ALA A 92 11.13 -6.38 17.98
CA ALA A 92 9.89 -5.65 18.26
C ALA A 92 10.09 -4.13 18.24
N LYS A 93 11.26 -3.63 18.70
CA LYS A 93 11.61 -2.21 18.65
C LYS A 93 11.78 -1.68 17.23
N ASN A 94 12.17 -2.55 16.31
CA ASN A 94 12.39 -2.19 14.91
C ASN A 94 11.18 -2.54 14.02
N ALA A 95 10.12 -3.14 14.55
CA ALA A 95 8.96 -3.54 13.76
C ALA A 95 8.13 -2.35 13.24
N PRO A 96 7.39 -2.52 12.14
CA PRO A 96 6.42 -1.54 11.65
C PRO A 96 5.39 -1.16 12.70
N GLY A 97 5.15 0.15 12.87
CA GLY A 97 4.24 0.67 13.89
C GLY A 97 4.82 0.73 15.30
N ALA A 98 6.07 0.29 15.52
CA ALA A 98 6.74 0.42 16.81
C ALA A 98 6.79 1.90 17.24
N CYS A 99 6.43 2.16 18.49
CA CYS A 99 6.52 3.48 19.09
C CYS A 99 6.94 3.40 20.55
N GLU A 100 7.64 4.43 21.01
CA GLU A 100 8.18 4.52 22.36
C GLU A 100 8.04 5.94 22.89
N TYR A 101 7.77 6.05 24.18
CA TYR A 101 7.96 7.28 24.93
C TYR A 101 8.96 7.06 26.08
N THR A 102 9.73 8.09 26.40
CA THR A 102 10.75 8.03 27.47
C THR A 102 10.72 9.32 28.28
N PRO A 103 10.66 9.24 29.62
CA PRO A 103 10.78 10.42 30.48
C PRO A 103 12.11 11.13 30.26
N THR A 104 12.07 12.45 30.19
CA THR A 104 13.25 13.32 30.02
C THR A 104 13.50 14.24 31.23
N GLY A 105 12.66 14.10 32.27
CA GLY A 105 12.71 14.88 33.51
C GLY A 105 11.47 15.75 33.70
N GLY A 106 11.03 15.92 34.95
CA GLY A 106 9.73 16.54 35.26
C GLY A 106 8.59 15.82 34.53
N ASP A 107 7.62 16.59 34.03
CA ASP A 107 6.47 16.08 33.27
C ASP A 107 6.73 16.04 31.75
N MET A 108 7.99 15.85 31.34
CA MET A 108 8.41 15.92 29.94
C MET A 108 8.89 14.57 29.41
N TYR A 109 8.55 14.30 28.15
CA TYR A 109 8.85 13.05 27.45
C TYR A 109 9.49 13.31 26.09
N SER A 110 10.28 12.36 25.62
CA SER A 110 10.54 12.18 24.20
C SER A 110 9.62 11.09 23.68
N PHE A 111 9.14 11.24 22.45
CA PHE A 111 8.35 10.23 21.76
C PHE A 111 8.97 9.92 20.40
N TRP A 112 8.94 8.66 19.98
CA TRP A 112 9.19 8.31 18.59
C TRP A 112 8.26 7.20 18.10
N GLN A 113 8.04 7.16 16.80
CA GLN A 113 7.34 6.07 16.14
C GLN A 113 7.94 5.76 14.76
N LYS A 114 7.96 4.49 14.40
CA LYS A 114 8.32 3.99 13.07
C LYS A 114 7.04 3.74 12.28
N VAL A 115 6.86 4.44 11.17
CA VAL A 115 5.72 4.24 10.26
C VAL A 115 6.21 3.94 8.85
N PRO A 116 5.41 3.24 8.03
CA PRO A 116 5.66 3.10 6.60
C PRO A 116 5.97 4.46 5.96
N GLY A 117 7.00 4.53 5.12
CA GLY A 117 7.38 5.75 4.43
C GLY A 117 6.33 6.21 3.43
N ASP A 118 6.49 7.44 2.94
CA ASP A 118 5.53 8.09 2.05
C ASP A 118 5.21 7.26 0.80
N ARG A 119 6.22 6.75 0.09
CA ARG A 119 6.01 5.86 -1.05
C ARG A 119 5.24 4.61 -0.64
N LEU A 120 5.58 4.00 0.48
CA LEU A 120 4.99 2.75 0.93
C LEU A 120 3.50 2.90 1.30
N ARG A 121 3.11 4.07 1.85
CA ARG A 121 1.71 4.41 2.21
C ARG A 121 0.89 5.01 1.07
N ARG A 122 1.49 5.89 0.28
CA ARG A 122 0.85 6.67 -0.78
C ARG A 122 1.06 6.02 -2.15
N SER A 123 1.11 4.69 -2.20
CA SER A 123 1.09 3.92 -3.44
C SER A 123 0.37 2.59 -3.20
N ASN A 124 -0.12 1.98 -4.27
CA ASN A 124 -0.80 0.68 -4.20
C ASN A 124 -0.15 -0.34 -5.16
N CYS A 125 -0.76 -1.52 -5.29
CA CYS A 125 -0.29 -2.60 -6.17
C CYS A 125 -0.12 -2.14 -7.63
N TYR A 126 -1.00 -1.26 -8.13
CA TYR A 126 -0.91 -0.78 -9.51
C TYR A 126 0.20 0.25 -9.69
N CYS A 127 0.36 1.22 -8.78
CA CYS A 127 1.50 2.15 -8.82
C CYS A 127 2.83 1.39 -8.86
N TYR A 128 2.96 0.38 -7.99
CA TYR A 128 4.13 -0.48 -7.97
C TYR A 128 4.31 -1.21 -9.30
N ALA A 129 3.24 -1.88 -9.76
CA ALA A 129 3.30 -2.71 -10.95
C ALA A 129 3.65 -1.94 -12.20
N VAL A 130 3.19 -0.70 -12.36
CA VAL A 130 3.53 0.15 -13.53
C VAL A 130 4.77 1.02 -13.32
N ASP A 131 5.48 0.84 -12.20
CA ASP A 131 6.62 1.67 -11.77
C ASP A 131 6.31 3.18 -11.76
N HIS A 132 5.10 3.54 -11.33
CA HIS A 132 4.71 4.94 -11.17
C HIS A 132 5.31 5.51 -9.89
N ARG A 133 6.35 6.34 -10.07
CA ARG A 133 7.12 6.95 -8.99
C ARG A 133 6.71 8.37 -8.66
N ASP A 134 5.67 8.91 -9.27
CA ASP A 134 5.26 10.29 -9.03
C ASP A 134 3.91 10.32 -8.31
N GLY A 135 3.59 11.43 -7.64
CA GLY A 135 2.28 11.64 -7.02
C GLY A 135 2.13 11.18 -5.56
N ASP A 136 1.17 11.83 -4.88
CA ASP A 136 0.76 11.58 -3.50
C ASP A 136 -0.55 10.79 -3.44
N GLY A 137 -0.61 9.65 -4.14
CA GLY A 137 -1.89 8.98 -4.37
C GLY A 137 -1.83 7.53 -4.81
N TRP A 138 -2.99 6.89 -4.73
CA TRP A 138 -3.18 5.54 -5.24
C TRP A 138 -3.48 5.57 -6.74
N CYS A 139 -2.85 4.68 -7.48
CA CYS A 139 -2.98 4.61 -8.93
C CYS A 139 -4.18 3.74 -9.31
N PHE A 140 -4.97 4.19 -10.27
CA PHE A 140 -6.16 3.48 -10.72
C PHE A 140 -6.07 3.17 -12.22
N PRO A 141 -6.20 1.89 -12.62
CA PRO A 141 -6.22 1.52 -14.03
C PRO A 141 -7.22 2.34 -14.85
N GLY A 142 -6.77 2.84 -15.99
CA GLY A 142 -7.56 3.56 -16.99
C GLY A 142 -7.78 5.04 -16.67
N MET A 143 -7.44 5.50 -15.47
CA MET A 143 -7.68 6.90 -15.09
C MET A 143 -6.82 7.86 -15.92
N GLY A 144 -5.52 7.58 -16.06
CA GLY A 144 -4.63 8.39 -16.90
C GLY A 144 -4.92 8.20 -18.40
N GLY A 145 -5.46 7.04 -18.77
CA GLY A 145 -6.01 6.75 -20.09
C GLY A 145 -7.34 7.43 -20.42
N GLY A 146 -7.97 8.15 -19.49
CA GLY A 146 -9.21 8.90 -19.71
C GLY A 146 -10.51 8.13 -19.49
N MET A 147 -10.47 6.96 -18.83
CA MET A 147 -11.66 6.13 -18.53
C MET A 147 -12.37 6.52 -17.22
N GLY A 148 -11.85 7.51 -16.50
CA GLY A 148 -12.41 7.97 -15.22
C GLY A 148 -12.24 6.95 -14.08
N ASP A 149 -12.97 7.18 -12.99
CA ASP A 149 -12.91 6.36 -11.77
C ASP A 149 -13.36 4.91 -12.01
N LEU A 150 -12.86 4.00 -11.17
CA LEU A 150 -13.37 2.63 -11.12
C LEU A 150 -14.75 2.62 -10.48
N SER A 151 -15.68 1.88 -11.10
CA SER A 151 -16.98 1.58 -10.52
C SER A 151 -16.99 0.13 -10.02
N PRO A 152 -17.23 -0.11 -8.72
CA PRO A 152 -17.36 -1.47 -8.19
C PRO A 152 -18.46 -2.29 -8.88
N ALA A 153 -19.49 -1.62 -9.44
CA ALA A 153 -20.60 -2.29 -10.11
C ALA A 153 -20.22 -2.85 -11.50
N THR A 154 -19.18 -2.32 -12.14
CA THR A 154 -18.76 -2.72 -13.50
C THR A 154 -17.38 -3.37 -13.53
N LEU A 155 -16.69 -3.41 -12.38
CA LEU A 155 -15.34 -3.95 -12.29
C LEU A 155 -15.34 -5.44 -12.66
N SER A 156 -14.49 -5.78 -13.63
CA SER A 156 -14.33 -7.14 -14.15
C SER A 156 -12.95 -7.27 -14.80
N CYS A 157 -12.55 -8.49 -15.15
CA CYS A 157 -11.31 -8.67 -15.92
C CYS A 157 -11.36 -7.99 -17.30
N GLU A 158 -12.54 -7.89 -17.92
CA GLU A 158 -12.70 -7.21 -19.21
C GLU A 158 -12.51 -5.69 -19.05
N ASP A 159 -13.20 -5.08 -18.10
CA ASP A 159 -13.07 -3.66 -17.77
C ASP A 159 -11.63 -3.30 -17.37
N LEU A 160 -11.03 -4.08 -16.45
CA LEU A 160 -9.64 -3.88 -16.03
C LEU A 160 -8.65 -4.04 -17.20
N THR A 161 -8.90 -4.99 -18.12
CA THR A 161 -8.07 -5.17 -19.32
C THR A 161 -8.15 -3.95 -20.22
N ALA A 162 -9.36 -3.43 -20.48
CA ALA A 162 -9.54 -2.23 -21.29
C ALA A 162 -8.83 -1.02 -20.64
N ARG A 163 -8.91 -0.91 -19.32
CA ARG A 163 -8.29 0.17 -18.53
C ARG A 163 -6.77 0.14 -18.54
N VAL A 164 -6.13 -1.01 -18.28
CA VAL A 164 -4.66 -1.07 -18.34
C VAL A 164 -4.13 -0.86 -19.76
N VAL A 165 -4.90 -1.28 -20.79
CA VAL A 165 -4.58 -0.98 -22.19
C VAL A 165 -4.74 0.51 -22.50
N ALA A 166 -5.77 1.16 -21.97
CA ALA A 166 -5.93 2.61 -22.07
C ALA A 166 -4.75 3.36 -21.42
N ASP A 167 -4.16 2.83 -20.35
CA ASP A 167 -2.96 3.40 -19.74
C ASP A 167 -1.67 3.10 -20.55
N GLY A 168 -1.75 2.30 -21.62
CA GLY A 168 -0.65 2.01 -22.55
C GLY A 168 -0.02 0.63 -22.39
N ALA A 169 -0.60 -0.25 -21.57
CA ALA A 169 -0.15 -1.63 -21.47
C ALA A 169 -0.52 -2.46 -22.71
N VAL A 170 0.31 -3.42 -23.07
CA VAL A 170 0.05 -4.35 -24.19
C VAL A 170 -0.17 -5.75 -23.63
N LYS A 171 -1.31 -6.37 -23.92
CA LYS A 171 -1.58 -7.75 -23.49
C LYS A 171 -0.57 -8.71 -24.13
N VAL A 172 -0.03 -9.62 -23.32
CA VAL A 172 0.92 -10.65 -23.78
C VAL A 172 0.49 -12.02 -23.29
N ASP A 173 1.00 -13.06 -23.93
CA ASP A 173 0.77 -14.43 -23.46
C ASP A 173 1.65 -14.78 -22.25
N ARG A 174 1.26 -15.88 -21.57
CA ARG A 174 1.99 -16.41 -20.42
C ARG A 174 3.41 -16.87 -20.80
N ALA A 175 3.58 -17.41 -22.00
CA ALA A 175 4.87 -17.93 -22.44
C ALA A 175 5.92 -16.82 -22.51
N ALA A 176 5.57 -15.65 -23.05
CA ALA A 176 6.39 -14.45 -23.09
C ALA A 176 6.63 -13.89 -21.68
N ALA A 177 5.58 -13.74 -20.87
CA ALA A 177 5.67 -13.09 -19.57
C ALA A 177 6.47 -13.91 -18.54
N VAL A 178 6.28 -15.23 -18.50
CA VAL A 178 6.87 -16.12 -17.49
C VAL A 178 8.11 -16.83 -18.00
N GLY A 179 8.02 -17.48 -19.17
CA GLY A 179 9.11 -18.26 -19.74
C GLY A 179 10.06 -17.46 -20.64
N GLY A 180 9.61 -16.32 -21.16
CA GLY A 180 10.36 -15.47 -22.06
C GLY A 180 11.43 -14.65 -21.37
N ALA A 181 12.29 -14.06 -22.20
CA ALA A 181 13.28 -13.08 -21.77
C ALA A 181 12.60 -11.84 -21.16
N VAL A 182 13.30 -11.20 -20.23
CA VAL A 182 12.92 -9.87 -19.75
C VAL A 182 12.97 -8.89 -20.94
N PRO A 183 11.96 -8.02 -21.12
CA PRO A 183 11.96 -7.02 -22.18
C PRO A 183 13.14 -6.06 -22.06
N ALA A 184 13.70 -5.63 -23.19
CA ALA A 184 14.75 -4.61 -23.21
C ALA A 184 14.23 -3.25 -22.71
N GLU A 185 12.95 -2.97 -22.96
CA GLU A 185 12.24 -1.77 -22.52
C GLU A 185 10.98 -2.16 -21.73
N GLY A 186 10.79 -1.54 -20.57
CA GLY A 186 9.65 -1.81 -19.71
C GLY A 186 9.78 -3.11 -18.92
N HIS A 187 8.64 -3.69 -18.55
CA HIS A 187 8.56 -4.91 -17.76
C HIS A 187 7.18 -5.57 -17.88
N TYR A 188 7.08 -6.83 -17.46
CA TYR A 188 5.81 -7.54 -17.42
C TYR A 188 5.06 -7.30 -16.12
N ILE A 189 3.73 -7.24 -16.21
CA ILE A 189 2.81 -7.27 -15.08
C ILE A 189 1.81 -8.41 -15.24
N ALA A 190 1.29 -8.89 -14.13
CA ALA A 190 0.20 -9.85 -14.05
C ALA A 190 -0.96 -9.22 -13.29
N MET A 191 -2.17 -9.38 -13.80
CA MET A 191 -3.37 -8.71 -13.28
C MET A 191 -4.38 -9.70 -12.73
N PHE A 192 -4.95 -9.38 -11.59
CA PHE A 192 -5.97 -10.16 -10.91
C PHE A 192 -7.16 -9.28 -10.56
N TYR A 193 -8.34 -9.89 -10.61
CA TYR A 193 -9.59 -9.34 -10.14
C TYR A 193 -10.07 -10.13 -8.92
N ARG A 194 -10.55 -9.41 -7.92
CA ARG A 194 -11.30 -9.97 -6.80
C ARG A 194 -12.77 -9.64 -6.99
N PRO A 195 -13.65 -10.60 -7.34
CA PRO A 195 -15.09 -10.38 -7.29
C PRO A 195 -15.57 -10.28 -5.84
N GLN A 196 -16.66 -9.56 -5.59
CA GLN A 196 -17.28 -9.49 -4.26
C GLN A 196 -17.50 -10.88 -3.63
N SER A 197 -17.92 -11.86 -4.45
CA SER A 197 -18.21 -13.22 -4.01
C SER A 197 -16.98 -14.02 -3.52
N SER A 198 -15.78 -13.47 -3.62
CA SER A 198 -14.54 -14.14 -3.23
C SER A 198 -14.01 -13.76 -1.85
N CYS A 199 -14.70 -12.87 -1.12
CA CYS A 199 -14.39 -12.56 0.27
C CYS A 199 -15.66 -12.30 1.11
N ASP A 200 -15.54 -12.49 2.42
CA ASP A 200 -16.63 -12.31 3.40
C ASP A 200 -16.12 -11.63 4.68
N PHE A 201 -15.36 -10.55 4.53
CA PHE A 201 -14.91 -9.72 5.66
C PHE A 201 -15.42 -8.28 5.52
N SER A 202 -15.50 -7.57 6.64
CA SER A 202 -15.91 -6.15 6.65
C SER A 202 -15.07 -5.33 5.67
N HIS A 203 -15.72 -4.58 4.78
CA HIS A 203 -15.09 -3.84 3.66
C HIS A 203 -14.52 -4.69 2.51
N CYS A 204 -14.91 -5.97 2.41
CA CYS A 204 -14.73 -6.75 1.18
C CYS A 204 -15.55 -6.10 0.05
N GLY A 205 -14.86 -5.81 -1.06
CA GLY A 205 -15.34 -5.12 -2.25
C GLY A 205 -14.72 -5.73 -3.51
N PRO A 206 -15.35 -5.54 -4.70
CA PRO A 206 -14.67 -5.72 -5.97
C PRO A 206 -13.35 -4.94 -5.99
N ASP A 207 -12.25 -5.60 -6.35
CA ASP A 207 -10.91 -5.01 -6.24
C ASP A 207 -9.95 -5.61 -7.27
N PHE A 208 -8.76 -5.04 -7.41
CA PHE A 208 -7.73 -5.50 -8.33
C PHE A 208 -6.39 -5.73 -7.61
N HIS A 209 -5.58 -6.61 -8.17
CA HIS A 209 -4.22 -6.81 -7.72
C HIS A 209 -3.25 -6.99 -8.88
N PHE A 210 -2.02 -6.57 -8.66
CA PHE A 210 -0.97 -6.66 -9.66
C PHE A 210 0.33 -7.22 -9.08
N ALA A 211 0.99 -8.05 -9.88
CA ALA A 211 2.38 -8.44 -9.69
C ALA A 211 3.23 -7.90 -10.86
N ARG A 212 4.52 -7.69 -10.62
CA ARG A 212 5.50 -7.17 -11.58
C ARG A 212 6.66 -8.15 -11.72
N ARG A 213 7.18 -8.33 -12.93
CA ARG A 213 8.43 -9.04 -13.20
C ARG A 213 9.54 -8.04 -13.50
N ASP A 214 10.47 -7.89 -12.57
CA ASP A 214 11.57 -6.94 -12.69
C ASP A 214 12.68 -7.43 -13.62
N SER A 215 13.67 -6.57 -13.88
CA SER A 215 14.82 -6.87 -14.74
C SER A 215 15.68 -8.05 -14.30
N ASN A 216 15.57 -8.46 -13.02
CA ASN A 216 16.19 -9.67 -12.47
C ASN A 216 15.41 -10.97 -12.75
N GLY A 217 14.28 -10.88 -13.48
CA GLY A 217 13.43 -11.99 -13.86
C GLY A 217 12.51 -12.51 -12.76
N ARG A 218 12.56 -11.95 -11.54
CA ARG A 218 11.69 -12.34 -10.40
C ARG A 218 10.38 -11.59 -10.42
N TRP A 219 9.31 -12.27 -9.98
CA TRP A 219 8.03 -11.64 -9.74
C TRP A 219 7.91 -11.15 -8.30
N SER A 220 7.25 -10.01 -8.14
CA SER A 220 6.95 -9.43 -6.84
C SER A 220 5.64 -8.64 -6.87
N HIS A 221 5.08 -8.36 -5.71
CA HIS A 221 3.82 -7.62 -5.57
C HIS A 221 3.81 -6.74 -4.32
N LYS A 222 2.90 -5.78 -4.30
CA LYS A 222 2.64 -4.90 -3.15
C LYS A 222 1.19 -5.06 -2.69
N THR A 223 0.97 -5.23 -1.39
CA THR A 223 -0.38 -5.36 -0.82
C THR A 223 -0.67 -4.17 0.10
N GLY A 224 -1.49 -3.22 -0.34
CA GLY A 224 -1.82 -2.03 0.45
C GLY A 224 -0.56 -1.29 0.93
N ASP A 225 -0.44 -1.07 2.25
CA ASP A 225 0.70 -0.45 2.93
C ASP A 225 1.81 -1.46 3.32
N SER A 226 1.69 -2.74 2.96
CA SER A 226 2.75 -3.73 3.17
C SER A 226 3.93 -3.51 2.22
N PRO A 227 5.16 -3.85 2.65
CA PRO A 227 6.32 -3.92 1.77
C PRO A 227 6.06 -4.77 0.53
N VAL A 228 6.75 -4.43 -0.56
CA VAL A 228 6.86 -5.27 -1.75
C VAL A 228 7.51 -6.60 -1.36
N SER A 229 6.92 -7.69 -1.84
CA SER A 229 7.32 -9.07 -1.56
C SER A 229 7.47 -9.85 -2.85
N ASP A 230 8.51 -10.69 -2.93
CA ASP A 230 8.64 -11.74 -3.96
C ASP A 230 7.98 -13.07 -3.54
N LYS A 231 7.30 -13.08 -2.38
CA LYS A 231 6.60 -14.23 -1.80
C LYS A 231 5.09 -14.09 -1.95
N ASP A 232 4.45 -15.22 -2.20
CA ASP A 232 2.99 -15.36 -2.20
C ASP A 232 2.43 -15.51 -0.77
N ALA A 233 1.12 -15.72 -0.66
CA ALA A 233 0.39 -15.88 0.60
C ALA A 233 0.80 -17.13 1.42
N ASP A 234 1.40 -18.13 0.79
CA ASP A 234 1.95 -19.32 1.46
C ASP A 234 3.45 -19.11 1.83
N GLY A 235 4.02 -17.94 1.58
CA GLY A 235 5.44 -17.64 1.79
C GLY A 235 6.37 -18.19 0.71
N LYS A 236 5.83 -18.63 -0.44
CA LYS A 236 6.62 -19.23 -1.54
C LYS A 236 7.04 -18.15 -2.54
N ALA A 237 8.24 -18.30 -3.12
CA ALA A 237 8.67 -17.41 -4.18
C ALA A 237 7.71 -17.45 -5.38
N ILE A 238 7.35 -16.28 -5.90
CA ILE A 238 6.47 -16.14 -7.06
C ILE A 238 7.30 -16.39 -8.32
N THR A 239 7.16 -17.57 -8.90
CA THR A 239 7.75 -17.93 -10.21
C THR A 239 6.76 -17.68 -11.34
N ASP A 240 5.48 -17.91 -11.07
CA ASP A 240 4.37 -17.61 -11.95
C ASP A 240 3.20 -17.02 -11.14
N PRO A 241 2.86 -15.74 -11.35
CA PRO A 241 1.74 -15.10 -10.67
C PRO A 241 0.42 -15.86 -10.84
N GLN A 242 0.13 -16.43 -12.01
CA GLN A 242 -1.16 -17.10 -12.25
C GLN A 242 -1.35 -18.34 -11.35
N ALA A 243 -0.25 -18.98 -10.93
CA ALA A 243 -0.25 -20.11 -10.02
C ALA A 243 -0.01 -19.72 -8.54
N ALA A 244 0.37 -18.47 -8.28
CA ALA A 244 0.64 -17.97 -6.95
C ALA A 244 -0.64 -17.63 -6.20
N LYS A 245 -0.60 -17.69 -4.86
CA LYS A 245 -1.72 -17.27 -4.02
C LYS A 245 -1.51 -15.85 -3.52
N PHE A 246 -2.49 -14.99 -3.73
CA PHE A 246 -2.47 -13.64 -3.16
C PHE A 246 -3.53 -13.52 -2.07
N ASN A 247 -3.14 -12.92 -0.95
CA ASN A 247 -4.06 -12.68 0.15
C ASN A 247 -5.15 -11.68 -0.24
N GLY A 248 -6.27 -11.74 0.49
CA GLY A 248 -7.40 -10.84 0.27
C GLY A 248 -8.40 -11.31 -0.79
N GLY A 249 -8.28 -12.52 -1.35
CA GLY A 249 -9.31 -13.14 -2.20
C GLY A 249 -9.13 -12.95 -3.71
N TYR A 250 -7.97 -12.49 -4.18
CA TYR A 250 -7.70 -12.30 -5.62
C TYR A 250 -7.59 -13.64 -6.36
N SER A 251 -8.74 -14.18 -6.76
CA SER A 251 -8.87 -15.52 -7.36
C SER A 251 -9.03 -15.52 -8.87
N SER A 252 -9.39 -14.38 -9.49
CA SER A 252 -9.64 -14.30 -10.93
C SER A 252 -8.44 -13.71 -11.66
N PHE A 253 -7.68 -14.56 -12.35
CA PHE A 253 -6.56 -14.11 -13.18
C PHE A 253 -7.07 -13.47 -14.48
N CYS A 254 -6.64 -12.24 -14.78
CA CYS A 254 -7.13 -11.48 -15.92
C CYS A 254 -6.16 -11.43 -17.11
N GLY A 255 -4.85 -11.64 -16.87
CA GLY A 255 -3.86 -11.72 -17.93
C GLY A 255 -2.49 -11.14 -17.56
N TYR A 256 -1.56 -11.27 -18.50
CA TYR A 256 -0.26 -10.63 -18.46
C TYR A 256 -0.22 -9.46 -19.44
N PHE A 257 0.59 -8.45 -19.09
CA PHE A 257 0.76 -7.27 -19.90
C PHE A 257 2.22 -6.81 -19.87
N LEU A 258 2.69 -6.26 -20.99
CA LEU A 258 3.91 -5.49 -21.07
C LEU A 258 3.58 -4.02 -20.79
N VAL A 259 4.31 -3.39 -19.88
CA VAL A 259 4.17 -1.96 -19.56
C VAL A 259 5.50 -1.27 -19.81
N LYS A 260 5.45 -0.07 -20.41
CA LYS A 260 6.59 0.84 -20.56
C LYS A 260 6.34 2.09 -19.73
N PRO A 261 6.95 2.24 -18.54
CA PRO A 261 6.62 3.34 -17.62
C PRO A 261 6.79 4.73 -18.24
N GLN A 262 7.76 4.91 -19.14
CA GLN A 262 8.06 6.20 -19.77
C GLN A 262 6.92 6.71 -20.67
N SER A 263 6.05 5.82 -21.15
CA SER A 263 4.89 6.17 -21.98
C SER A 263 3.56 5.83 -21.31
N ALA A 264 3.58 5.27 -20.09
CA ALA A 264 2.37 4.87 -19.39
C ALA A 264 1.62 6.11 -18.90
N ARG A 265 0.31 6.12 -19.11
CA ARG A 265 -0.57 7.21 -18.69
C ARG A 265 -1.25 6.82 -17.39
N ILE A 266 -0.66 7.19 -16.26
CA ILE A 266 -1.11 6.75 -14.95
C ILE A 266 -1.84 7.88 -14.24
N GLY A 267 -3.08 7.61 -13.86
CA GLY A 267 -3.89 8.51 -13.04
C GLY A 267 -3.84 8.12 -11.57
N VAL A 268 -3.82 9.13 -10.70
CA VAL A 268 -3.77 8.96 -9.24
C VAL A 268 -4.98 9.61 -8.59
N GLN A 269 -5.54 8.96 -7.57
CA GLN A 269 -6.43 9.62 -6.60
C GLN A 269 -5.67 9.87 -5.31
N ALA A 270 -5.96 10.98 -4.64
CA ALA A 270 -5.31 11.34 -3.38
C ALA A 270 -5.47 10.22 -2.34
N ALA A 271 -4.35 9.74 -1.80
CA ALA A 271 -4.37 8.80 -0.70
C ALA A 271 -4.57 9.56 0.62
N PRO A 272 -5.32 9.01 1.60
CA PRO A 272 -5.47 9.66 2.90
C PRO A 272 -4.11 9.83 3.59
N ASP A 273 -3.66 11.06 3.84
CA ASP A 273 -2.38 11.31 4.52
C ASP A 273 -2.54 11.59 6.02
N ARG A 274 -2.82 10.53 6.79
CA ARG A 274 -2.98 10.64 8.25
C ARG A 274 -1.69 11.00 8.98
N VAL A 275 -0.55 10.55 8.47
CA VAL A 275 0.78 10.81 9.05
C VAL A 275 1.14 12.27 8.89
N SER A 276 1.08 12.84 7.68
CA SER A 276 1.42 14.26 7.48
C SER A 276 0.47 15.17 8.25
N MET A 277 -0.82 14.85 8.31
CA MET A 277 -1.76 15.56 9.17
C MET A 277 -1.40 15.44 10.65
N GLY A 278 -0.99 14.25 11.13
CA GLY A 278 -0.52 14.05 12.50
C GLY A 278 0.73 14.86 12.83
N VAL A 279 1.69 14.86 11.91
CA VAL A 279 2.93 15.64 12.04
C VAL A 279 2.61 17.13 12.08
N GLN A 280 1.65 17.59 11.27
CA GLN A 280 1.21 18.98 11.33
C GLN A 280 0.56 19.30 12.68
N ARG A 281 -0.30 18.42 13.21
CA ARG A 281 -0.85 18.59 14.57
C ARG A 281 0.23 18.66 15.65
N TRP A 282 1.32 17.90 15.52
CA TRP A 282 2.47 18.02 16.43
C TRP A 282 3.12 19.40 16.35
N ARG A 283 3.33 19.92 15.13
CA ARG A 283 3.90 21.28 14.93
C ARG A 283 2.97 22.37 15.46
N ASP A 284 1.68 22.24 15.22
CA ASP A 284 0.67 23.20 15.69
C ASP A 284 0.59 23.22 17.24
N ALA A 285 0.91 22.08 17.88
CA ALA A 285 1.06 21.97 19.33
C ALA A 285 2.43 22.48 19.85
N GLY A 286 3.28 23.05 18.99
CA GLY A 286 4.58 23.60 19.36
C GLY A 286 5.68 22.56 19.61
N LEU A 287 5.49 21.32 19.17
CA LEU A 287 6.46 20.24 19.39
C LEU A 287 7.64 20.35 18.40
N GLU A 288 8.83 19.99 18.87
CA GLU A 288 9.99 19.80 18.00
C GLU A 288 9.87 18.46 17.28
N VAL A 289 9.59 18.51 15.97
CA VAL A 289 9.39 17.31 15.15
C VAL A 289 10.61 17.03 14.27
N ARG A 290 11.12 15.81 14.33
CA ARG A 290 12.16 15.30 13.42
C ARG A 290 11.62 14.09 12.66
N ALA A 291 12.03 13.94 11.41
CA ALA A 291 11.71 12.79 10.58
C ALA A 291 12.99 12.24 9.96
N LYS A 292 13.20 10.93 10.07
CA LYS A 292 14.36 10.24 9.50
C LYS A 292 13.91 9.04 8.70
N THR A 293 14.25 9.01 7.42
CA THR A 293 14.07 7.82 6.57
C THR A 293 14.93 6.68 7.11
N LEU A 294 14.32 5.50 7.24
CA LEU A 294 14.98 4.27 7.63
C LEU A 294 15.05 3.34 6.41
N PRO A 295 16.18 2.67 6.19
CA PRO A 295 16.25 1.61 5.19
C PRO A 295 15.31 0.46 5.58
N TYR A 296 14.83 -0.27 4.58
CA TYR A 296 14.07 -1.49 4.79
C TYR A 296 14.94 -2.57 5.44
N ASP A 297 14.42 -3.22 6.48
CA ASP A 297 15.04 -4.37 7.11
C ASP A 297 14.11 -5.60 7.01
N PRO A 298 14.35 -6.55 6.11
CA PRO A 298 13.47 -7.72 5.94
C PRO A 298 13.36 -8.59 7.21
N ALA A 299 14.29 -8.50 8.16
CA ALA A 299 14.21 -9.27 9.40
C ALA A 299 13.18 -8.68 10.40
N THR A 300 12.84 -7.40 10.27
CA THR A 300 11.97 -6.70 11.24
C THR A 300 10.78 -6.01 10.59
N ASP A 301 10.89 -5.61 9.32
CA ASP A 301 9.85 -4.94 8.53
C ASP A 301 8.95 -5.89 7.75
N PHE A 302 9.37 -7.13 7.58
CA PHE A 302 8.51 -8.17 7.04
C PHE A 302 7.61 -8.69 8.15
N VAL A 303 6.41 -8.12 8.23
CA VAL A 303 5.36 -8.64 9.09
C VAL A 303 4.70 -9.76 8.31
N ASP A 304 4.90 -11.01 8.75
CA ASP A 304 4.08 -12.15 8.29
C ASP A 304 2.61 -11.71 8.27
N GLU A 305 1.91 -11.97 7.17
CA GLU A 305 0.52 -11.55 7.02
C GLU A 305 -0.39 -12.19 8.08
N ALA A 306 0.03 -13.33 8.65
CA ALA A 306 -0.56 -13.90 9.85
C ALA A 306 -0.36 -13.00 11.09
N ALA A 307 0.82 -12.39 11.26
CA ALA A 307 1.09 -11.43 12.33
C ALA A 307 0.33 -10.11 12.12
N ARG A 308 0.18 -9.60 10.88
CA ARG A 308 -0.73 -8.48 10.59
C ARG A 308 -2.20 -8.84 10.83
N ALA A 309 -2.63 -10.07 10.52
CA ALA A 309 -3.98 -10.54 10.82
C ALA A 309 -4.25 -10.58 12.32
N GLN A 310 -3.30 -11.06 13.13
CA GLN A 310 -3.38 -11.03 14.59
C GLN A 310 -3.41 -9.60 15.14
N GLN A 311 -2.59 -8.70 14.62
CA GLN A 311 -2.59 -7.29 15.00
C GLN A 311 -3.91 -6.59 14.64
N ARG A 312 -4.50 -6.89 13.48
CA ARG A 312 -5.84 -6.41 13.09
C ARG A 312 -6.93 -6.94 14.02
N VAL A 313 -6.90 -8.21 14.39
CA VAL A 313 -7.82 -8.80 15.38
C VAL A 313 -7.66 -8.12 16.74
N GLN A 314 -6.44 -7.80 17.14
CA GLN A 314 -6.15 -7.11 18.40
C GLN A 314 -6.64 -5.66 18.38
N LEU A 315 -6.44 -4.93 17.28
CA LEU A 315 -6.95 -3.57 17.09
C LEU A 315 -8.49 -3.53 17.01
N GLN A 316 -9.12 -4.51 16.36
CA GLN A 316 -10.58 -4.65 16.33
C GLN A 316 -11.18 -4.94 17.72
N ARG A 317 -10.48 -5.70 18.57
CA ARG A 317 -10.89 -5.91 19.97
C ARG A 317 -10.81 -4.62 20.79
N LEU A 318 -9.89 -3.71 20.46
CA LEU A 318 -9.70 -2.44 21.15
C LEU A 318 -10.67 -1.34 20.68
N GLN A 319 -11.13 -1.39 19.43
CA GLN A 319 -12.07 -0.41 18.87
C GLN A 319 -13.54 -0.66 19.24
N GLY A 320 -13.83 -1.75 19.95
CA GLY A 320 -15.20 -2.19 20.22
C GLY A 320 -15.95 -2.57 18.93
N PRO A 321 -17.18 -3.12 19.03
CA PRO A 321 -17.96 -3.44 17.85
C PRO A 321 -18.23 -2.16 17.04
N PRO A 322 -18.25 -2.24 15.69
CA PRO A 322 -18.59 -1.10 14.86
C PRO A 322 -19.94 -0.51 15.29
N GLN A 323 -19.96 0.77 15.62
CA GLN A 323 -21.21 1.49 15.88
C GLN A 323 -22.00 1.58 14.57
N GLY A 324 -22.82 0.56 14.32
CA GLY A 324 -23.59 0.43 13.09
C GLY A 324 -24.57 -0.74 13.02
N THR A 325 -24.78 -1.49 14.11
CA THR A 325 -25.75 -2.61 14.14
C THR A 325 -26.61 -2.63 15.39
N VAL A 326 -26.99 -1.45 15.90
CA VAL A 326 -28.12 -1.32 16.83
C VAL A 326 -29.32 -0.72 16.09
N GLN A 327 -29.78 -1.41 15.05
CA GLN A 327 -31.17 -1.27 14.59
C GLN A 327 -31.53 -2.44 13.67
N LEU A 328 -32.38 -3.33 14.22
CA LEU A 328 -33.25 -4.35 13.58
C LEU A 328 -33.20 -5.71 14.26
N LEU A 329 -33.30 -5.72 15.59
CA LEU A 329 -33.90 -6.84 16.33
C LEU A 329 -34.95 -6.30 17.30
N ARG A 330 -35.94 -5.61 16.74
CA ARG A 330 -37.29 -5.54 17.31
C ARG A 330 -38.27 -5.78 16.16
N GLN A 331 -38.67 -7.05 16.02
CA GLN A 331 -40.03 -7.51 15.71
C GLN A 331 -39.97 -8.96 15.23
N ALA A 332 -40.16 -9.89 16.15
CA ALA A 332 -40.83 -11.15 15.90
C ALA A 332 -41.33 -11.66 17.26
N ALA A 333 -42.54 -11.24 17.63
CA ALA A 333 -43.28 -11.91 18.70
C ALA A 333 -43.53 -13.37 18.25
N PRO A 334 -43.33 -14.38 19.11
CA PRO A 334 -43.64 -15.76 18.75
C PRO A 334 -45.17 -15.93 18.61
N ALA A 335 -45.58 -16.55 17.49
CA ALA A 335 -46.96 -16.95 17.25
C ALA A 335 -47.42 -17.98 18.30
N PRO A 336 -48.69 -17.93 18.76
CA PRO A 336 -49.21 -18.85 19.76
C PRO A 336 -49.31 -20.28 19.21
N THR A 337 -48.80 -21.23 19.99
CA THR A 337 -48.89 -22.65 19.72
C THR A 337 -50.32 -23.16 20.00
N ASN A 338 -50.91 -23.81 19.00
CA ASN A 338 -52.19 -24.50 19.12
C ASN A 338 -52.07 -25.67 20.12
N GLY A 339 -52.72 -25.52 21.28
CA GLY A 339 -52.84 -26.55 22.30
C GLY A 339 -53.72 -27.72 21.84
N GLY A 340 -53.10 -28.87 21.62
CA GLY A 340 -53.77 -30.14 21.39
C GLY A 340 -54.46 -30.67 22.67
N ARG A 341 -55.73 -31.04 22.51
CA ARG A 341 -56.54 -31.88 23.41
C ARG A 341 -55.81 -33.16 23.85
N LYS A 342 -55.91 -33.49 25.14
CA LYS A 342 -56.34 -34.82 25.69
C LYS A 342 -56.50 -34.71 27.22
N LEU A 343 -57.74 -34.82 27.73
CA LEU A 343 -58.30 -35.98 28.46
C LEU A 343 -57.92 -36.11 29.94
N LEU A 344 -58.85 -35.75 30.82
CA LEU A 344 -59.09 -36.34 32.15
C LEU A 344 -60.61 -36.52 32.26
N ARG A 345 -61.16 -37.76 32.24
CA ARG A 345 -61.60 -38.57 33.41
C ARG A 345 -62.24 -37.68 34.49
N GLY A 346 -63.53 -37.75 34.82
CA GLY A 346 -64.37 -38.93 35.00
C GLY A 346 -64.40 -39.31 36.47
N ALA A 347 -65.22 -38.61 37.27
CA ALA A 347 -65.89 -39.00 38.53
C ALA A 347 -66.46 -37.73 39.18
#